data_AF-A0A6V7K8N2-F1
#
_entry.id   AF-A0A6V7K8N2-F1
#
_cell.length_a   1.000
_cell.length_b   1.000
_cell.length_c   1.000
_cell.angle_alpha   90.00
_cell.angle_beta   90.00
_cell.angle_gamma   90.00
#
_symmetry.space_group_name_H-M   'P 1'
#
loop_
_entity.id
_entity.type
_entity.pdbx_description
1 polymer ?
#
loop_
_entity_poly.entity_id
_entity_poly.type
_entity_poly.pdbx_seq_one_letter_code
_entity_poly.pdbx_strand_id
1 'polypeptide(L)' 'PHPHVKHYHIKQNARGEFYLSEKHCCGSIPDLVNYHRHNSGGLASRLKTSPCDRPVPPTAGLSH' A
#
# COMPACT_ATOMS: atom_id res chain seq x y z
N PRO A 1 13.22 19.47 -8.86
CA PRO A 1 12.15 19.06 -7.92
C PRO A 1 12.48 17.72 -7.27
N HIS A 2 12.73 17.70 -5.96
CA HIS A 2 13.01 16.47 -5.24
C HIS A 2 11.71 15.65 -5.07
N PRO A 3 11.74 14.32 -5.26
CA PRO A 3 10.57 13.49 -4.99
C PRO A 3 10.27 13.52 -3.49
N HIS A 4 9.14 14.12 -3.11
CA HIS A 4 8.66 14.08 -1.74
C HIS A 4 7.96 12.74 -1.49
N VAL A 5 8.62 11.85 -0.75
CA VAL A 5 8.01 10.59 -0.31
C VAL A 5 7.22 10.84 0.97
N LYS A 6 5.95 10.41 0.98
CA LYS A 6 5.11 10.42 2.18
C LYS A 6 4.85 8.99 2.62
N HIS A 7 5.20 8.70 3.87
CA HIS A 7 4.94 7.41 4.51
C HIS A 7 3.65 7.53 5.33
N TYR A 8 2.72 6.59 5.16
CA TYR A 8 1.47 6.54 5.90
C TYR A 8 1.42 5.24 6.69
N HIS A 9 0.95 5.31 7.94
CA HIS A 9 0.74 4.13 8.76
C HIS A 9 -0.62 3.53 8.43
N ILE A 10 -0.65 2.23 8.13
CA ILE A 10 -1.91 1.48 8.12
C ILE A 10 -2.26 1.18 9.56
N LYS A 11 -3.35 1.77 10.05
CA LYS A 11 -3.89 1.53 11.39
C LYS A 11 -5.05 0.56 11.31
N GLN A 12 -5.35 -0.07 12.43
CA GLN A 12 -6.49 -0.96 12.59
C GLN A 12 -7.42 -0.41 13.68
N ASN A 13 -8.73 -0.46 13.45
CA ASN A 13 -9.72 -0.05 14.43
C ASN A 13 -10.13 -1.24 15.33
N ALA A 14 -10.93 -0.96 16.37
CA ALA A 14 -11.43 -2.00 17.29
C ALA A 14 -12.35 -3.04 16.62
N ARG A 15 -12.91 -2.73 15.44
CA ARG A 15 -13.73 -3.64 14.63
C ARG A 15 -12.88 -4.53 13.73
N GLY A 16 -11.56 -4.36 13.73
CA GLY A 16 -10.63 -5.12 12.92
C GLY A 16 -10.41 -4.56 11.50
N GLU A 17 -10.99 -3.41 11.17
CA GLU A 17 -10.87 -2.79 9.85
C GLU A 17 -9.60 -1.93 9.74
N PHE A 18 -9.01 -1.87 8.55
CA PHE A 18 -7.78 -1.14 8.24
C PHE A 18 -8.07 0.24 7.66
N TYR A 19 -7.26 1.24 8.01
CA TYR A 19 -7.38 2.59 7.48
C TYR A 19 -6.04 3.34 7.42
N LEU A 20 -5.91 4.23 6.43
CA LEU A 20 -4.78 5.19 6.32
C LEU A 20 -5.14 6.57 6.89
N SER A 21 -6.42 6.92 6.84
CA SER A 21 -6.99 8.14 7.42
C SER A 21 -8.34 7.77 8.04
N GLU A 22 -8.79 8.53 9.03
CA GLU A 22 -10.08 8.29 9.71
C GLU A 22 -11.30 8.43 8.77
N LYS A 23 -11.09 8.89 7.52
CA LYS A 23 -12.17 9.06 6.55
C LYS A 23 -12.71 7.75 5.98
N HIS A 24 -11.89 6.71 5.86
CA HIS A 24 -12.32 5.46 5.24
C HIS A 24 -11.63 4.25 5.86
N CYS A 25 -12.44 3.30 6.31
CA CYS A 25 -12.01 2.00 6.83
C CYS A 25 -12.36 0.91 5.82
N CYS A 26 -11.48 -0.07 5.65
CA CYS A 26 -11.66 -1.21 4.76
C CYS A 26 -11.48 -2.52 5.53
N GLY A 27 -12.17 -3.59 5.09
CA GLY A 27 -12.07 -4.90 5.73
C GLY A 27 -10.74 -5.62 5.48
N SER A 28 -9.98 -5.23 4.45
CA SER A 28 -8.71 -5.88 4.09
C SER A 28 -7.68 -4.89 3.52
N ILE A 29 -6.40 -5.25 3.56
CA ILE A 29 -5.31 -4.45 2.96
C ILE A 29 -5.48 -4.35 1.43
N PRO A 30 -5.80 -5.42 0.68
CA PRO A 30 -6.06 -5.31 -0.76
C PRO A 30 -7.19 -4.32 -1.10
N ASP A 31 -8.29 -4.36 -0.35
CA ASP A 31 -9.43 -3.45 -0.57
C ASP A 31 -9.04 -2.01 -0.26
N LEU A 32 -8.31 -1.78 0.82
CA LEU A 32 -7.76 -0.48 1.18
C LEU A 32 -6.91 0.10 0.04
N VAL A 33 -6.01 -0.71 -0.52
CA VAL A 33 -5.16 -0.28 -1.65
C VAL A 33 -6.03 0.01 -2.87
N ASN A 34 -6.97 -0.87 -3.22
CA ASN A 34 -7.83 -0.69 -4.38
C ASN A 34 -8.72 0.56 -4.27
N TYR A 35 -9.29 0.82 -3.10
CA TYR A 35 -10.05 2.03 -2.83
C TYR A 35 -9.19 3.28 -3.01
N HIS A 36 -8.00 3.30 -2.38
CA HIS A 36 -7.14 4.47 -2.40
C HIS A 36 -6.44 4.73 -3.75
N ARG A 37 -6.47 3.76 -4.67
CA ARG A 37 -6.06 3.94 -6.07
C ARG A 37 -7.05 4.81 -6.85
N HIS A 38 -8.34 4.75 -6.53
CA HIS A 38 -9.40 5.49 -7.22
C HIS A 38 -9.77 6.78 -6.49
N ASN A 39 -9.74 6.77 -5.16
CA ASN A 39 -10.07 7.91 -4.31
C ASN A 39 -8.96 8.18 -3.30
N SER A 40 -8.40 9.40 -3.25
CA SER A 40 -7.31 9.68 -2.31
C SER A 40 -7.75 9.56 -0.84
N GLY A 41 -9.04 9.72 -0.51
CA GLY A 41 -9.58 9.40 0.82
C GLY A 41 -8.83 10.06 1.99
N GLY A 42 -8.26 11.25 1.79
CA GLY A 42 -7.44 11.96 2.79
C GLY A 42 -5.92 11.84 2.63
N LEU A 43 -5.43 11.05 1.67
CA LEU A 43 -4.02 11.01 1.28
C LEU A 43 -3.64 12.24 0.44
N ALA A 44 -2.37 12.62 0.47
CA ALA A 44 -1.86 13.71 -0.37
C ALA A 44 -1.99 13.44 -1.88
N SER A 45 -2.07 12.18 -2.28
CA SER A 45 -2.36 11.77 -3.65
C SER A 45 -2.96 10.36 -3.66
N ARG A 46 -3.54 9.95 -4.79
CA ARG A 46 -4.04 8.58 -4.99
C ARG A 46 -2.87 7.60 -4.96
N LEU A 47 -3.10 6.39 -4.45
CA LEU A 47 -2.11 5.32 -4.54
C LEU A 47 -1.88 4.99 -6.02
N LYS A 48 -0.61 5.02 -6.43
CA LYS A 48 -0.20 4.54 -7.75
C LYS A 48 0.06 3.04 -7.66
N THR A 49 -0.05 2.36 -8.79
CA THR A 49 0.35 0.96 -8.92
C THR A 49 1.72 0.74 -8.31
N SER A 50 1.88 -0.34 -7.55
CA SER A 50 3.17 -0.74 -6.99
C SER A 50 4.22 -0.72 -8.11
N PRO A 51 5.39 -0.10 -7.92
CA PRO A 51 6.52 -0.31 -8.81
C PRO A 51 6.96 -1.76 -8.64
N CYS A 52 6.28 -2.67 -9.34
CA CYS A 52 6.59 -4.08 -9.34
C CYS A 52 7.75 -4.30 -10.29
N ASP A 53 8.93 -3.87 -9.87
CA ASP A 53 10.20 -4.24 -10.48
C ASP A 53 11.17 -4.53 -9.32
N ARG A 54 10.77 -5.50 -8.48
CA ARG A 54 11.70 -6.05 -7.51
C ARG A 54 12.43 -7.18 -8.23
N PRO A 55 13.76 -7.08 -8.45
CA PRO A 55 14.50 -8.20 -9.01
C PRO A 55 14.29 -9.40 -8.09
N VAL A 56 13.80 -10.49 -8.68
CA VAL A 56 13.69 -11.78 -8.00
C VAL A 56 15.10 -12.17 -7.53
N PRO A 57 15.27 -12.61 -6.27
CA PRO A 57 16.57 -13.06 -5.80
C PRO A 57 17.05 -14.20 -6.72
N PRO A 58 18.33 -14.20 -7.15
CA PRO A 58 18.84 -15.28 -7.97
C PRO A 58 18.66 -16.60 -7.22
N THR A 59 17.91 -17.54 -7.79
CA THR A 59 17.84 -18.90 -7.27
C THR A 59 19.22 -19.50 -7.33
N ALA A 60 19.82 -19.81 -6.18
CA ALA A 60 21.06 -20.57 -6.11
C ALA A 60 20.85 -21.90 -6.84
N GLY A 61 21.62 -22.15 -7.90
CA GLY A 61 21.55 -23.38 -8.67
C GLY A 61 21.98 -24.57 -7.80
N LEU A 62 21.13 -25.59 -7.70
CA LEU A 62 21.50 -26.87 -7.13
C LEU A 62 22.31 -27.62 -8.20
N SER A 63 23.63 -27.67 -8.06
CA SER A 63 24.51 -28.51 -8.89
C SER A 63 24.58 -29.94 -8.34
N HIS A 64 24.53 -30.92 -9.26
CA HIS A 64 24.55 -32.38 -9.05
C HIS A 64 25.96 -32.90 -8.68
#